data_AF-A0A2V5S0P2-F1
#
_entry.id   AF-A0A2V5S0P2-F1
#
_cell.length_a   1.000
_cell.length_b   1.000
_cell.length_c   1.000
_cell.angle_alpha   90.00
_cell.angle_beta   90.00
_cell.angle_gamma   90.00
#
_symmetry.space_group_name_H-M   'P 1'
#
loop_
_entity.id
_entity.type
_entity.pdbx_description
1 polymer ?
#
loop_
_entity_poly.entity_id
_entity_poly.type
_entity_poly.pdbx_seq_one_letter_code
_entity_poly.pdbx_strand_id
1 'polypeptide(L)'
;MSQSGGGHEFASDNTAGICPEAWAALEKANTGEVSSYGEDQWTARVCDRIREIFETDCDVYFVFNGTAANALALAQLCHSFE
;
A
#
# COMPACT_ATOMS: atom_id res chain seq x y z
N MET A 1 16.52 17.11 26.49
CA MET A 1 15.34 16.98 25.62
C MET A 1 14.51 15.84 26.16
N SER A 2 13.32 16.17 26.68
CA SER A 2 12.45 15.24 27.39
C SER A 2 12.00 14.12 26.44
N GLN A 3 12.33 12.88 26.76
CA GLN A 3 11.63 11.73 26.21
C GLN A 3 10.24 11.72 26.86
N SER A 4 9.24 12.23 26.15
CA SER A 4 7.84 12.03 26.53
C SER A 4 7.50 10.55 26.35
N GLY A 5 7.24 9.87 27.46
CA GLY A 5 6.88 8.46 27.52
C GLY A 5 5.72 8.12 26.59
N GLY A 6 5.82 6.95 25.95
CA GLY A 6 4.87 6.44 24.99
C GLY A 6 3.49 6.27 25.59
N GLY A 7 2.63 7.26 25.37
CA GLY A 7 1.19 7.07 25.45
C GLY A 7 0.74 6.45 24.15
N HIS A 8 0.16 5.24 24.20
CA HIS A 8 -0.67 4.78 23.10
C HIS A 8 -1.90 5.69 23.04
N GLU A 9 -1.88 6.64 22.11
CA GLU A 9 -2.99 7.54 21.88
C GLU A 9 -4.08 6.77 21.11
N PHE A 10 -5.23 6.52 21.74
CA PHE A 10 -6.37 5.80 21.13
C PHE A 10 -7.17 6.68 20.14
N ALA A 11 -6.52 7.65 19.48
CA ALA A 11 -7.17 8.55 18.54
C ALA A 11 -7.45 7.87 17.19
N SER A 12 -6.45 7.19 16.64
CA SER A 12 -6.56 6.44 15.39
C SER A 12 -5.36 5.50 15.22
N ASP A 13 -5.59 4.38 14.54
CA ASP A 13 -4.56 3.46 14.08
C ASP A 13 -3.61 4.07 13.03
N ASN A 14 -4.02 5.13 12.31
CA ASN A 14 -3.16 5.84 11.34
C ASN A 14 -1.98 6.60 11.98
N THR A 15 -1.95 6.66 13.32
CA THR A 15 -0.83 7.22 14.09
C THR A 15 0.26 6.18 14.36
N ALA A 16 -0.04 4.89 14.14
CA ALA A 16 0.93 3.82 14.29
C ALA A 16 2.04 3.93 13.24
N GLY A 17 3.27 3.64 13.65
CA GLY A 17 4.40 3.53 12.73
C GLY A 17 4.36 2.26 11.88
N ILE A 18 5.32 2.14 10.97
CA ILE A 18 5.51 0.95 10.14
C ILE A 18 5.85 -0.28 10.99
N CYS A 19 5.26 -1.44 10.69
CA CYS A 19 5.63 -2.68 11.37
C CYS A 19 7.04 -3.16 10.95
N PRO A 20 7.76 -3.92 11.81
CA PRO A 20 9.13 -4.36 11.51
C PRO A 20 9.26 -5.14 10.20
N GLU A 21 8.27 -5.97 9.85
CA GLU A 21 8.26 -6.79 8.65
C GLU A 21 8.17 -5.93 7.38
N ALA A 22 7.33 -4.88 7.41
CA ALA A 22 7.20 -3.94 6.30
C ALA A 22 8.48 -3.10 6.15
N TRP A 23 9.10 -2.67 7.26
CA TRP A 23 10.39 -1.98 7.20
C TRP A 23 11.50 -2.86 6.60
N ALA A 24 11.60 -4.11 7.04
CA ALA A 24 12.58 -5.07 6.49
C ALA A 24 12.35 -5.36 5.00
N ALA A 25 11.09 -5.32 4.53
CA ALA A 25 10.78 -5.45 3.10
C ALA A 25 11.26 -4.23 2.31
N LEU A 26 11.04 -3.02 2.82
CA LEU A 26 11.53 -1.78 2.20
C LEU A 26 13.06 -1.76 2.15
N GLU A 27 13.73 -2.17 3.23
CA GLU A 27 15.20 -2.24 3.27
C GLU A 27 15.74 -3.20 2.21
N LYS A 28 15.11 -4.36 2.02
CA LYS A 28 15.46 -5.30 0.93
C LYS A 28 15.21 -4.72 -0.45
N ALA A 29 14.08 -4.02 -0.64
CA ALA A 29 13.73 -3.40 -1.90
C ALA A 29 14.66 -2.23 -2.27
N ASN A 30 15.29 -1.59 -1.28
CA ASN A 30 16.24 -0.50 -1.45
C ASN A 30 17.66 -0.98 -1.88
N THR A 31 17.76 -2.13 -2.53
CA THR A 31 19.03 -2.67 -3.04
C THR A 31 18.97 -2.89 -4.54
N GLY A 32 20.00 -2.43 -5.25
CA GLY A 32 20.08 -2.53 -6.71
C GLY A 32 19.20 -1.52 -7.45
N GLU A 33 18.99 -1.78 -8.74
CA GLU A 33 18.14 -1.00 -9.64
C GLU A 33 16.98 -1.85 -10.13
N VAL A 34 15.79 -1.26 -10.22
CA VAL A 34 14.58 -1.91 -10.72
C VAL A 34 13.82 -0.96 -11.64
N SER A 35 13.02 -1.52 -12.54
CA SER A 35 12.17 -0.75 -13.43
C SER A 35 11.14 0.08 -12.64
N SER A 36 10.72 1.21 -13.21
CA SER A 36 9.76 2.12 -12.57
C SER A 36 8.31 1.78 -12.93
N TYR A 37 7.35 2.51 -12.34
CA TYR A 37 5.92 2.48 -12.70
C TYR A 37 5.26 1.08 -12.62
N GLY A 38 5.71 0.24 -11.70
CA GLY A 38 5.12 -1.07 -11.41
C GLY A 38 5.67 -2.22 -12.26
N GLU A 39 6.67 -1.96 -13.10
CA GLU A 39 7.31 -2.99 -13.93
C GLU A 39 8.44 -3.75 -13.20
N ASP A 40 8.42 -3.76 -11.87
CA ASP A 40 9.44 -4.38 -11.03
C ASP A 40 8.97 -5.70 -10.39
N GLN A 41 9.96 -6.46 -9.89
CA GLN A 41 9.73 -7.76 -9.27
C GLN A 41 8.92 -7.71 -7.97
N TRP A 42 8.95 -6.61 -7.21
CA TRP A 42 8.21 -6.46 -5.96
C TRP A 42 6.73 -6.25 -6.25
N THR A 43 6.43 -5.40 -7.24
CA THR A 43 5.08 -5.20 -7.75
C THR A 43 4.49 -6.52 -8.26
N ALA A 44 5.20 -7.23 -9.15
CA ALA A 44 4.75 -8.52 -9.67
C ALA A 44 4.43 -9.53 -8.56
N ARG A 45 5.33 -9.65 -7.57
CA ARG A 45 5.15 -10.56 -6.44
C ARG A 45 3.89 -10.26 -5.62
N VAL A 46 3.55 -8.99 -5.39
CA VAL A 46 2.33 -8.64 -4.66
C VAL A 46 1.09 -8.92 -5.50
N CYS A 47 1.12 -8.61 -6.80
CA CYS A 47 0.01 -8.93 -7.71
C CYS A 47 -0.31 -10.43 -7.69
N ASP A 48 0.71 -11.28 -7.80
CA ASP A 48 0.55 -12.74 -7.75
C ASP A 48 0.00 -13.21 -6.41
N ARG A 49 0.48 -12.64 -5.31
CA ARG A 49 0.00 -12.99 -3.96
C ARG A 49 -1.45 -12.56 -3.74
N ILE A 50 -1.88 -11.42 -4.27
CA ILE A 50 -3.27 -10.97 -4.20
C ILE A 50 -4.17 -11.91 -4.99
N ARG A 51 -3.79 -12.28 -6.23
CA ARG A 51 -4.54 -13.28 -7.03
C ARG A 51 -4.69 -14.61 -6.31
N GLU A 52 -3.62 -15.07 -5.64
CA GLU A 52 -3.65 -16.29 -4.83
C GLU A 52 -4.62 -16.16 -3.64
N ILE A 53 -4.53 -15.06 -2.87
CA ILE A 53 -5.39 -14.84 -1.69
C ILE A 53 -6.87 -14.76 -2.07
N PHE A 54 -7.19 -14.11 -3.19
CA PHE A 54 -8.57 -13.95 -3.65
C PHE A 54 -9.04 -15.08 -4.57
N GLU A 55 -8.18 -16.06 -4.87
CA GLU A 55 -8.45 -17.20 -5.76
C GLU A 55 -9.03 -16.78 -7.12
N THR A 56 -8.55 -15.64 -7.64
CA THR A 56 -9.07 -15.03 -8.87
C THR A 56 -7.99 -14.29 -9.63
N ASP A 57 -8.12 -14.26 -10.96
CA ASP A 57 -7.21 -13.48 -11.82
C ASP A 57 -7.68 -12.01 -11.88
N CYS A 58 -7.43 -11.27 -10.81
CA CYS A 58 -7.75 -9.84 -10.72
C CYS A 58 -6.59 -8.95 -11.19
N ASP A 59 -6.93 -7.80 -11.77
CA ASP A 59 -6.01 -6.70 -11.95
C ASP A 59 -5.74 -5.99 -10.61
N VAL A 60 -4.48 -5.64 -10.36
CA VAL A 60 -4.02 -5.03 -9.11
C VAL A 60 -3.29 -3.73 -9.43
N TYR A 61 -3.73 -2.63 -8.80
CA TYR A 61 -3.16 -1.29 -8.99
C TYR A 61 -2.81 -0.68 -7.63
N PHE A 62 -1.61 -0.13 -7.51
CA PHE A 62 -1.12 0.50 -6.28
C PHE A 62 -1.38 2.00 -6.28
N VAL A 63 -1.89 2.52 -5.17
CA VAL A 63 -2.14 3.94 -4.95
C VAL A 63 -1.72 4.34 -3.53
N PHE A 64 -1.46 5.63 -3.31
CA PHE A 64 -0.83 6.09 -2.07
C PHE A 64 -1.71 5.99 -0.82
N ASN A 65 -3.03 6.12 -0.95
CA ASN A 65 -3.92 6.11 0.21
C ASN A 65 -5.34 5.65 -0.17
N GLY A 66 -6.16 5.40 0.87
CA GLY A 66 -7.54 4.96 0.71
C GLY A 66 -8.45 5.99 0.02
N THR A 67 -8.20 7.28 0.21
CA THR A 67 -8.99 8.34 -0.46
C THR A 67 -8.82 8.28 -1.98
N ALA A 68 -7.58 8.15 -2.46
CA ALA A 68 -7.28 8.01 -3.89
C ALA A 68 -7.83 6.69 -4.44
N ALA A 69 -7.69 5.58 -3.71
CA ALA A 69 -8.25 4.28 -4.11
C ALA A 69 -9.77 4.37 -4.34
N ASN A 70 -10.49 4.91 -3.36
CA ASN A 70 -11.95 5.04 -3.42
C ASN A 70 -12.39 5.99 -4.54
N ALA A 71 -11.73 7.15 -4.66
CA ALA A 71 -12.07 8.13 -5.67
C ALA A 71 -11.85 7.59 -7.10
N LEU A 72 -10.70 6.93 -7.34
CA LEU A 72 -10.40 6.34 -8.64
C LEU A 72 -11.36 5.20 -8.99
N ALA A 73 -11.64 4.30 -8.05
CA ALA A 73 -12.59 3.22 -8.27
C ALA A 73 -13.99 3.74 -8.63
N LEU A 74 -14.51 4.72 -7.87
CA LEU A 74 -15.81 5.33 -8.15
C LEU A 74 -15.82 6.06 -9.50
N ALA A 75 -14.76 6.78 -9.85
CA ALA A 75 -14.66 7.48 -11.13
C ALA A 75 -14.65 6.53 -12.34
N GLN A 76 -14.22 5.27 -12.18
CA GLN A 76 -14.28 4.26 -13.24
C GLN A 76 -15.63 3.54 -13.30
N LEU A 77 -16.36 3.46 -12.18
CA LEU A 77 -17.64 2.74 -12.09
C LEU A 77 -18.86 3.63 -12.32
N CYS A 78 -18.73 4.94 -12.12
CA CYS A 78 -19.83 5.89 -12.18
C CYS A 78 -19.60 6.96 -13.24
N HIS A 79 -20.66 7.34 -13.94
CA HIS A 79 -20.66 8.51 -14.81
C HIS A 79 -20.87 9.80 -14.01
N SER A 80 -20.43 10.93 -14.56
CA SER A 80 -20.80 12.24 -14.04
C SER A 80 -22.31 12.40 -14.07
N PHE A 81 -22.87 12.97 -13.00
CA PHE A 81 -24.27 13.33 -12.96
C PHE A 81 -24.55 14.44 -13.99
N GLU A 82 -25.56 14.25 -14.84
CA GLU A 82 -26.11 15.27 -15.74
C GLU A 82 -27.08 16.20 -15.00
#